data_AF-A0A2E4B7I4-F1
#
_entry.id   AF-A0A2E4B7I4-F1
#
_cell.length_a   1.000
_cell.length_b   1.000
_cell.length_c   1.000
_cell.angle_alpha   90.00
_cell.angle_beta   90.00
_cell.angle_gamma   90.00
#
_symmetry.space_group_name_H-M   'P 1'
#
loop_
_entity.id
_entity.type
_entity.pdbx_description
1 polymer ?
#
loop_
_entity_poly.entity_id
_entity_poly.type
_entity_poly.pdbx_seq_one_letter_code
_entity_poly.pdbx_strand_id
1 'polypeptide(L)'
;MLPPKSKHPGVSWHAQKSKWRGDVYDRSVRVGKKPKQTHFGFFVDERACAEAVAAKQAEIDASIAVKLHAMAQELPHTRDLPPMPAKAADAEPHTAYYGEKRKGTKGEDKAFEPQRYVRVASKSAPGGFEYAPCCHANLVSGAPCTHVTCQTSDSVFCHTHGGAPKAGEGPLSHYCSVCRTMEISKKRMVRNGGNGMCPTCERHRTAEAAANGATTSIKANERWEEVVFTQLLPLITYADGTTPFPPDQRDERRGGGLGTPKTQKRRRECDTTTNRYPDCLWVVRDERARAVLVVTVEVDEHSHTDRDPECETGKIDDTFQSLQDKLAKEGAARGAVARHDAEMIPIVTIRMNPNKYDKAQVRLADRVKAVAAVVRAYLHMDAETRDALQTHAPIVHVMYYHTKEGAKHLAHYAAWATEAGWEYTVH
;
A
#
# COMPACT_ATOMS: atom_id res chain seq x y z
N MET A 1 39.28 12.56 -52.11
CA MET A 1 39.37 11.29 -51.36
C MET A 1 38.46 11.39 -50.13
N LEU A 2 37.65 10.38 -49.85
CA LEU A 2 36.89 10.33 -48.60
C LEU A 2 37.86 10.05 -47.44
N PRO A 3 37.71 10.72 -46.29
CA PRO A 3 38.56 10.45 -45.13
C PRO A 3 38.38 8.99 -44.66
N PRO A 4 39.45 8.34 -44.19
CA PRO A 4 39.38 6.97 -43.70
C PRO A 4 38.41 6.89 -42.50
N LYS A 5 37.62 5.81 -42.45
CA LYS A 5 36.67 5.53 -41.36
C LYS A 5 37.22 4.41 -40.49
N SER A 6 37.32 4.65 -39.19
CA SER A 6 37.72 3.62 -38.24
C SER A 6 36.57 2.66 -37.93
N LYS A 7 36.92 1.41 -37.62
CA LYS A 7 36.00 0.41 -37.05
C LYS A 7 36.05 0.38 -35.52
N HIS A 8 37.00 1.08 -34.90
CA HIS A 8 37.20 1.07 -33.46
C HIS A 8 36.33 2.13 -32.76
N PRO A 9 35.57 1.77 -31.70
CA PRO A 9 34.80 2.73 -30.93
C PRO A 9 35.67 3.86 -30.39
N GLY A 10 35.21 5.11 -30.50
CA GLY A 10 35.94 6.29 -30.00
C GLY A 10 37.11 6.74 -30.88
N VAL A 11 37.37 6.11 -32.03
CA VAL A 11 38.43 6.50 -32.97
C VAL A 11 37.82 7.14 -34.22
N SER A 12 38.32 8.31 -34.61
CA SER A 12 37.87 9.01 -35.83
C SER A 12 39.01 9.72 -36.55
N TRP A 13 38.92 9.89 -37.87
CA TRP A 13 39.94 10.61 -38.62
C TRP A 13 39.73 12.12 -38.52
N HIS A 14 40.79 12.87 -38.17
CA HIS A 14 40.75 14.32 -38.11
C HIS A 14 41.42 14.94 -39.34
N ALA A 15 40.60 15.28 -40.34
CA ALA A 15 41.06 15.70 -41.67
C ALA A 15 42.08 16.86 -41.65
N GLN A 16 41.88 17.89 -40.82
CA GLN A 16 42.79 19.05 -40.77
C GLN A 16 44.19 18.72 -40.23
N LYS A 17 44.31 17.68 -39.41
CA LYS A 17 45.59 17.32 -38.77
C LYS A 17 46.23 16.08 -39.39
N SER A 18 45.55 15.46 -40.36
CA SER A 18 45.92 14.19 -40.97
C SER A 18 46.33 13.14 -39.94
N LYS A 19 45.55 13.04 -38.86
CA LYS A 19 45.79 12.14 -37.71
C LYS A 19 44.49 11.51 -37.24
N TRP A 20 44.61 10.33 -36.65
CA TRP A 20 43.55 9.69 -35.88
C TRP A 20 43.32 10.41 -34.57
N ARG A 21 42.05 10.58 -34.21
CA ARG A 21 41.59 11.23 -32.99
C ARG A 21 40.94 10.19 -32.10
N GLY A 22 41.37 10.15 -30.85
CA GLY A 22 40.75 9.34 -29.81
C GLY A 22 39.83 10.16 -28.92
N ASP A 23 38.61 9.68 -28.69
CA ASP A 23 37.65 10.24 -27.75
C ASP A 23 37.18 9.15 -26.78
N VAL A 24 37.10 9.51 -25.49
CA VAL A 24 36.60 8.64 -24.42
C VAL A 24 35.36 9.22 -23.77
N TYR A 25 34.53 8.36 -23.20
CA TYR A 25 33.26 8.75 -22.60
C TYR A 25 33.25 8.45 -21.11
N ASP A 26 33.01 9.48 -20.30
CA ASP A 26 32.74 9.35 -18.87
C ASP A 26 31.22 9.39 -18.65
N ARG A 27 30.64 8.25 -18.27
CA ARG A 27 29.20 8.12 -18.00
C ARG A 27 28.79 8.72 -16.66
N SER A 28 29.74 8.93 -15.75
CA SER A 28 29.48 9.50 -14.43
C SER A 28 29.41 11.03 -14.40
N VAL A 29 29.76 11.67 -15.52
CA VAL A 29 29.68 13.12 -15.72
C VAL A 29 28.86 13.40 -16.97
N ARG A 30 27.91 14.34 -16.90
CA ARG A 30 27.02 14.68 -18.01
C ARG A 30 27.31 16.08 -18.54
N VAL A 31 27.16 16.24 -19.85
CA VAL A 31 27.07 17.54 -20.54
C VAL A 31 25.73 17.55 -21.26
N GLY A 32 24.73 18.18 -20.64
CA GLY A 32 23.32 18.01 -21.03
C GLY A 32 22.89 16.54 -20.96
N LYS A 33 22.23 16.03 -22.00
CA LYS A 33 21.70 14.65 -22.04
C LYS A 33 22.75 13.57 -22.37
N LYS A 34 24.00 13.95 -22.67
CA LYS A 34 25.06 13.03 -23.14
C LYS A 34 26.14 12.82 -22.07
N PRO A 35 26.78 11.63 -22.03
CA PRO A 35 28.01 11.45 -21.25
C PRO A 35 29.05 12.49 -21.65
N LYS A 36 29.90 12.90 -20.70
CA LYS A 36 31.02 13.80 -21.00
C LYS A 36 31.99 13.08 -21.94
N GLN A 37 32.09 13.58 -23.16
CA GLN A 37 33.09 13.15 -24.12
C GLN A 37 34.36 13.98 -23.90
N THR A 38 35.47 13.31 -23.68
CA THR A 38 36.78 13.96 -23.53
C THR A 38 37.69 13.52 -24.65
N HIS A 39 38.28 14.49 -25.33
CA HIS A 39 39.29 14.23 -26.34
C HIS A 39 40.57 13.73 -25.66
N PHE A 40 41.05 12.56 -26.07
CA PHE A 40 42.23 11.93 -25.49
C PHE A 40 43.53 12.30 -26.20
N GLY A 41 43.52 12.48 -27.53
CA GLY A 41 44.74 12.82 -28.27
C GLY A 41 44.66 12.57 -29.78
N PHE A 42 45.75 12.93 -30.46
CA PHE A 42 45.97 12.68 -31.88
C PHE A 42 47.09 11.66 -32.10
N PHE A 43 46.88 10.74 -33.03
CA PHE A 43 47.73 9.59 -33.31
C PHE A 43 47.99 9.48 -34.81
N VAL A 44 49.19 9.04 -35.20
CA VAL A 44 49.52 8.82 -36.61
C VAL A 44 48.96 7.49 -37.09
N ASP A 45 48.92 6.48 -36.22
CA ASP A 45 48.45 5.12 -36.51
C ASP A 45 47.08 4.85 -35.88
N GLU A 46 46.20 4.16 -36.63
CA GLU A 46 44.82 3.86 -36.20
C GLU A 46 44.79 2.88 -35.03
N ARG A 47 45.64 1.86 -35.07
CA ARG A 47 45.68 0.80 -34.07
C ARG A 47 46.26 1.31 -32.75
N ALA A 48 47.34 2.09 -32.83
CA ALA A 48 47.90 2.78 -31.67
C ALA A 48 46.86 3.72 -31.03
N CYS A 49 46.05 4.41 -31.83
CA CYS A 49 44.93 5.21 -31.33
C CYS A 49 43.89 4.35 -30.60
N ALA A 50 43.48 3.23 -31.21
CA ALA A 50 42.49 2.33 -30.64
C ALA A 50 42.96 1.70 -29.32
N GLU A 51 44.21 1.26 -29.22
CA GLU A 51 44.81 0.69 -28.01
C GLU A 51 44.87 1.75 -26.89
N ALA A 52 45.29 2.98 -27.22
CA ALA A 52 45.28 4.12 -26.31
C ALA A 52 43.88 4.46 -25.79
N VAL A 53 42.89 4.55 -26.69
CA VAL A 53 41.49 4.83 -26.32
C VAL A 53 40.93 3.72 -25.44
N ALA A 54 41.19 2.45 -25.76
CA ALA A 54 40.74 1.31 -24.96
C ALA A 54 41.35 1.31 -23.55
N ALA A 55 42.65 1.56 -23.43
CA ALA A 55 43.33 1.67 -22.14
C ALA A 55 42.75 2.82 -21.30
N LYS A 56 42.56 3.99 -21.91
CA LYS A 56 42.00 5.14 -21.19
C LYS A 56 40.54 4.93 -20.80
N GLN A 57 39.75 4.30 -21.66
CA GLN A 57 38.36 3.97 -21.36
C GLN A 57 38.28 2.97 -20.18
N ALA A 58 39.19 2.00 -20.09
CA ALA A 58 39.27 1.08 -18.96
C ALA A 58 39.58 1.80 -17.63
N GLU A 59 40.48 2.78 -17.62
CA GLU A 59 40.74 3.61 -16.43
C GLU A 59 39.49 4.38 -15.99
N ILE A 60 38.75 4.96 -16.95
CA ILE A 60 37.51 5.68 -16.67
C ILE A 60 36.44 4.72 -16.14
N ASP A 61 36.26 3.56 -16.77
CA ASP A 61 35.28 2.56 -16.33
C ASP A 61 35.60 2.02 -14.93
N ALA A 62 36.89 1.87 -14.57
CA ALA A 62 37.30 1.51 -13.22
C ALA A 62 36.93 2.60 -12.19
N SER A 63 37.19 3.88 -12.53
CA SER A 63 36.78 5.02 -11.68
C SER A 63 35.26 5.10 -11.51
N ILE A 64 34.51 4.88 -12.60
CA ILE A 64 33.05 4.81 -12.59
C ILE A 64 32.56 3.68 -11.67
N ALA A 65 33.20 2.50 -11.72
CA ALA A 65 32.83 1.36 -10.88
C ALA A 65 33.03 1.66 -9.39
N VAL A 66 34.15 2.29 -9.01
CA VAL A 66 34.41 2.73 -7.63
C VAL A 66 33.36 3.75 -7.18
N LYS A 67 33.09 4.77 -8.00
CA LYS A 67 32.08 5.79 -7.70
C LYS A 67 30.68 5.19 -7.55
N LEU A 68 30.28 4.31 -8.47
CA LEU A 68 28.98 3.65 -8.42
C LEU A 68 28.84 2.77 -7.18
N HIS A 69 29.89 2.03 -6.81
CA HIS A 69 29.90 1.21 -5.61
C HIS A 69 29.74 2.06 -4.35
N ALA A 70 30.50 3.15 -4.20
CA ALA A 70 30.38 4.06 -3.08
C ALA A 70 28.94 4.60 -2.93
N MET A 71 28.35 5.10 -4.03
CA MET A 71 26.96 5.55 -4.03
C MET A 71 25.97 4.42 -3.69
N ALA A 72 26.23 3.19 -4.17
CA ALA A 72 25.35 2.06 -3.90
C ALA A 72 25.30 1.70 -2.42
N GLN A 73 26.41 1.86 -1.69
CA GLN A 73 26.47 1.60 -0.24
C GLN A 73 25.77 2.69 0.58
N GLU A 74 25.70 3.92 0.08
CA GLU A 74 25.00 5.01 0.77
C GLU A 74 23.47 4.81 0.75
N LEU A 75 22.91 4.31 -0.36
CA LEU A 75 21.46 4.21 -0.53
C LEU A 75 20.85 2.95 0.10
N PRO A 76 19.77 3.07 0.91
CA PRO A 76 19.15 1.92 1.60
C PRO A 76 18.70 0.76 0.69
N HIS A 77 18.30 1.06 -0.55
CA HIS A 77 17.78 0.05 -1.47
C HIS A 77 18.85 -0.64 -2.32
N THR A 78 20.11 -0.22 -2.26
CA THR A 78 21.24 -0.86 -2.98
C THR A 78 22.39 -1.27 -2.08
N ARG A 79 22.37 -0.85 -0.80
CA ARG A 79 23.36 -1.25 0.20
C ARG A 79 23.41 -2.77 0.32
N ASP A 80 24.63 -3.29 0.50
CA ASP A 80 24.93 -4.73 0.66
C ASP A 80 24.55 -5.62 -0.54
N LEU A 81 24.09 -5.04 -1.65
CA LEU A 81 23.86 -5.80 -2.87
C LEU A 81 25.19 -6.09 -3.58
N PRO A 82 25.31 -7.23 -4.26
CA PRO A 82 26.43 -7.49 -5.16
C PRO A 82 26.39 -6.58 -6.40
N PRO A 83 27.54 -6.25 -7.00
CA PRO A 83 27.60 -5.59 -8.29
C PRO A 83 26.99 -6.48 -9.37
N MET A 84 26.24 -5.87 -10.28
CA MET A 84 25.65 -6.56 -11.42
C MET A 84 26.72 -7.18 -12.33
N PRO A 85 26.69 -8.51 -12.59
CA PRO A 85 27.57 -9.16 -13.55
C PRO A 85 27.45 -8.55 -14.96
N ALA A 86 28.56 -8.57 -15.71
CA ALA A 86 28.62 -7.97 -17.04
C ALA A 86 27.60 -8.59 -18.03
N LYS A 87 27.36 -9.90 -17.93
CA LYS A 87 26.33 -10.60 -18.71
C LYS A 87 25.20 -11.04 -17.79
N ALA A 88 23.96 -10.86 -18.25
CA ALA A 88 22.78 -11.31 -17.50
C ALA A 88 22.73 -12.83 -17.32
N ALA A 89 23.33 -13.60 -18.24
CA ALA A 89 23.42 -15.05 -18.13
C ALA A 89 24.25 -15.53 -16.93
N ASP A 90 25.19 -14.70 -16.46
CA ASP A 90 26.10 -15.01 -15.35
C ASP A 90 25.51 -14.60 -13.98
N ALA A 91 24.33 -13.96 -13.97
CA ALA A 91 23.64 -13.61 -12.73
C ALA A 91 22.90 -14.80 -12.15
N GLU A 92 22.96 -14.93 -10.83
CA GLU A 92 22.21 -15.92 -10.08
C GLU A 92 20.70 -15.65 -10.17
N PRO A 93 19.87 -16.69 -10.33
CA PRO A 93 18.43 -16.57 -10.21
C PRO A 93 18.05 -15.94 -8.86
N HIS A 94 16.99 -15.14 -8.84
CA HIS A 94 16.44 -14.56 -7.60
C HIS A 94 17.45 -13.75 -6.77
N THR A 95 18.49 -13.21 -7.40
CA THR A 95 19.44 -12.30 -6.75
C THR A 95 19.24 -10.88 -7.26
N ALA A 96 19.16 -9.93 -6.33
CA ALA A 96 19.14 -8.51 -6.64
C ALA A 96 20.58 -7.98 -6.71
N TYR A 97 20.85 -7.19 -7.74
CA TYR A 97 22.15 -6.56 -7.97
C TYR A 97 22.00 -5.05 -8.00
N TYR A 98 23.05 -4.31 -7.69
CA TYR A 98 23.11 -2.89 -8.03
C TYR A 98 23.83 -2.69 -9.37
N GLY A 99 23.39 -1.69 -10.14
CA GLY A 99 24.01 -1.28 -11.40
C GLY A 99 23.68 0.16 -11.76
N GLU A 100 24.34 0.70 -12.79
CA GLU A 100 24.07 2.06 -13.29
C GLU A 100 22.61 2.18 -13.77
N LYS A 101 21.89 3.22 -13.37
CA LYS A 101 20.56 3.54 -13.88
C LYS A 101 20.57 3.77 -15.39
N ARG A 102 19.95 2.86 -16.16
CA ARG A 102 19.97 2.90 -17.64
C ARG A 102 18.90 3.83 -18.24
N LYS A 103 17.78 4.04 -17.53
CA LYS A 103 16.62 4.82 -17.98
C LYS A 103 16.32 5.95 -16.98
N GLY A 104 16.25 7.18 -17.46
CA GLY A 104 15.76 8.33 -16.69
C GLY A 104 14.26 8.53 -16.92
N THR A 105 13.62 9.34 -16.07
CA THR A 105 12.25 9.79 -16.27
C THR A 105 12.17 10.66 -17.52
N LYS A 106 11.09 10.53 -18.30
CA LYS A 106 10.90 11.34 -19.50
C LYS A 106 10.82 12.82 -19.11
N GLY A 107 11.77 13.63 -19.58
CA GLY A 107 11.83 15.07 -19.29
C GLY A 107 12.87 15.49 -18.24
N GLU A 108 13.48 14.52 -17.53
CA GLU A 108 14.54 14.78 -16.56
C GLU A 108 15.92 14.45 -17.14
N ASP A 109 16.94 15.15 -16.65
CA ASP A 109 18.33 14.81 -16.95
C ASP A 109 18.66 13.43 -16.35
N LYS A 110 19.31 12.58 -17.13
CA LYS A 110 19.73 11.25 -16.67
C LYS A 110 20.83 11.40 -15.61
N ALA A 111 20.42 11.39 -14.34
CA ALA A 111 21.34 11.32 -13.21
C ALA A 111 22.16 10.01 -13.26
N PHE A 112 23.45 10.11 -12.94
CA PHE A 112 24.28 8.94 -12.70
C PHE A 112 24.02 8.49 -11.27
N GLU A 113 23.30 7.38 -11.11
CA GLU A 113 22.93 6.82 -9.82
C GLU A 113 22.84 5.29 -9.88
N PRO A 114 23.04 4.59 -8.75
CA PRO A 114 22.80 3.17 -8.66
C PRO A 114 21.30 2.87 -8.68
N GLN A 115 20.92 1.76 -9.30
CA GLN A 115 19.57 1.22 -9.32
C GLN A 115 19.62 -0.29 -9.12
N ARG A 116 18.57 -0.86 -8.53
CA ARG A 116 18.44 -2.30 -8.30
C ARG A 116 17.94 -3.04 -9.54
N TYR A 117 18.62 -4.12 -9.91
CA TYR A 117 18.31 -4.96 -11.07
C TYR A 117 18.18 -6.43 -10.70
N VAL A 118 17.42 -7.16 -11.51
CA VAL A 118 17.32 -8.62 -11.48
C VAL A 118 17.43 -9.19 -12.88
N ARG A 119 17.90 -10.44 -12.97
CA ARG A 119 17.88 -11.22 -14.19
C ARG A 119 16.45 -11.61 -14.55
N VAL A 120 16.04 -11.38 -15.80
CA VAL A 120 14.76 -11.82 -16.36
C VAL A 120 14.97 -12.57 -17.67
N ALA A 121 14.10 -13.53 -17.97
CA ALA A 121 14.12 -14.23 -19.24
C ALA A 121 13.66 -13.28 -20.36
N SER A 122 14.42 -13.19 -21.45
CA SER A 122 14.12 -12.35 -22.61
C SER A 122 14.49 -13.09 -23.89
N LYS A 123 13.48 -13.41 -24.71
CA LYS A 123 13.67 -14.16 -25.97
C LYS A 123 14.49 -13.40 -27.00
N SER A 124 14.54 -12.07 -26.89
CA SER A 124 15.28 -11.18 -27.79
C SER A 124 16.71 -10.88 -27.34
N ALA A 125 17.08 -11.24 -26.12
CA ALA A 125 18.40 -10.92 -25.58
C ALA A 125 19.44 -12.00 -25.96
N PRO A 126 20.67 -11.61 -26.33
CA PRO A 126 21.77 -12.56 -26.49
C PRO A 126 21.98 -13.37 -25.20
N GLY A 127 21.85 -14.69 -25.27
CA GLY A 127 21.92 -15.58 -24.10
C GLY A 127 20.60 -15.78 -23.34
N GLY A 128 19.47 -15.29 -23.87
CA GLY A 128 18.12 -15.59 -23.35
C GLY A 128 17.74 -14.83 -22.07
N PHE A 129 18.61 -13.97 -21.55
CA PHE A 129 18.39 -13.20 -20.33
C PHE A 129 18.76 -11.73 -20.50
N GLU A 130 18.06 -10.86 -19.80
CA GLU A 130 18.41 -9.44 -19.65
C GLU A 130 18.24 -8.98 -18.21
N TYR A 131 18.72 -7.76 -17.91
CA TYR A 131 18.47 -7.13 -16.61
C TYR A 131 17.29 -6.17 -16.70
N ALA A 132 16.36 -6.31 -15.75
CA ALA A 132 15.24 -5.39 -15.59
C ALA A 132 15.30 -4.69 -14.21
N PRO A 133 14.90 -3.40 -14.13
CA PRO A 133 14.71 -2.74 -12.85
C PRO A 133 13.71 -3.49 -11.98
N CYS A 134 14.01 -3.59 -10.69
CA CYS A 134 13.15 -4.29 -9.72
C CYS A 134 12.79 -3.39 -8.54
N CYS A 135 11.89 -3.90 -7.69
CA CYS A 135 11.38 -3.17 -6.54
C CYS A 135 12.49 -2.76 -5.56
N HIS A 136 12.42 -1.52 -5.08
CA HIS A 136 13.38 -0.98 -4.11
C HIS A 136 13.13 -1.45 -2.66
N ALA A 137 11.97 -2.04 -2.37
CA ALA A 137 11.62 -2.52 -1.04
C ALA A 137 12.30 -3.86 -0.70
N ASN A 138 12.36 -4.17 0.60
CA ASN A 138 12.78 -5.48 1.09
C ASN A 138 11.53 -6.28 1.51
N LEU A 139 11.61 -7.60 1.40
CA LEU A 139 10.61 -8.53 1.91
C LEU A 139 10.58 -8.49 3.44
N VAL A 140 9.52 -9.03 4.05
CA VAL A 140 9.39 -9.16 5.51
C VAL A 140 10.58 -9.90 6.13
N SER A 141 11.18 -10.83 5.39
CA SER A 141 12.42 -11.54 5.77
C SER A 141 13.68 -10.64 5.85
N GLY A 142 13.59 -9.36 5.48
CA GLY A 142 14.73 -8.46 5.29
C GLY A 142 15.43 -8.61 3.93
N ALA A 143 15.17 -9.68 3.18
CA ALA A 143 15.79 -9.91 1.88
C ALA A 143 15.32 -8.90 0.81
N PRO A 144 16.19 -8.49 -0.13
CA PRO A 144 15.81 -7.61 -1.24
C PRO A 144 14.68 -8.18 -2.09
N CYS A 145 13.69 -7.36 -2.44
CA CYS A 145 12.68 -7.78 -3.39
C CYS A 145 13.28 -7.97 -4.79
N THR A 146 13.05 -9.15 -5.37
CA THR A 146 13.53 -9.49 -6.71
C THR A 146 12.46 -9.37 -7.79
N HIS A 147 11.27 -8.85 -7.46
CA HIS A 147 10.19 -8.69 -8.42
C HIS A 147 10.41 -7.46 -9.29
N VAL A 148 10.34 -7.66 -10.60
CA VAL A 148 10.41 -6.60 -11.61
C VAL A 148 9.35 -5.55 -11.34
N THR A 149 9.69 -4.28 -11.52
CA THR A 149 8.70 -3.21 -11.44
C THR A 149 7.82 -3.20 -12.68
N CYS A 150 6.51 -3.21 -12.50
CA CYS A 150 5.53 -2.98 -13.56
C CYS A 150 5.47 -1.50 -13.87
N GLN A 151 5.70 -1.15 -15.14
CA GLN A 151 5.57 0.22 -15.62
C GLN A 151 4.25 0.38 -16.37
N THR A 152 3.37 1.25 -15.89
CA THR A 152 2.24 1.79 -16.67
C THR A 152 2.56 3.22 -17.08
N SER A 153 1.72 3.82 -17.94
CA SER A 153 1.90 5.18 -18.47
C SER A 153 2.20 6.22 -17.38
N ASP A 154 1.68 6.03 -16.17
CA ASP A 154 1.69 7.04 -15.10
C ASP A 154 2.15 6.51 -13.73
N SER A 155 2.58 5.23 -13.63
CA SER A 155 3.03 4.67 -12.34
C SER A 155 4.01 3.49 -12.50
N VAL A 156 4.88 3.33 -11.50
CA VAL A 156 5.79 2.19 -11.36
C VAL A 156 5.44 1.47 -10.06
N PHE A 157 5.13 0.17 -10.11
CA PHE A 157 4.74 -0.60 -8.92
C PHE A 157 5.33 -2.01 -8.88
N CYS A 158 5.28 -2.67 -7.72
CA CYS A 158 5.73 -4.04 -7.52
C CYS A 158 4.54 -4.94 -7.16
N HIS A 159 4.47 -6.14 -7.70
CA HIS A 159 3.41 -7.10 -7.36
C HIS A 159 3.43 -7.57 -5.90
N THR A 160 4.61 -7.58 -5.26
CA THR A 160 4.78 -8.05 -3.87
C THR A 160 4.55 -6.94 -2.85
N HIS A 161 5.07 -5.74 -3.11
CA HIS A 161 4.99 -4.61 -2.17
C HIS A 161 3.86 -3.61 -2.50
N GLY A 162 3.13 -3.84 -3.59
CA GLY A 162 2.03 -2.98 -4.04
C GLY A 162 2.49 -1.71 -4.77
N GLY A 163 1.55 -0.78 -4.97
CA GLY A 163 1.74 0.49 -5.69
C GLY A 163 0.88 0.68 -6.95
N ALA A 164 0.09 -0.32 -7.34
CA ALA A 164 -0.88 -0.14 -8.40
C ALA A 164 -1.93 0.92 -7.99
N PRO A 165 -2.46 1.73 -8.94
CA PRO A 165 -3.62 2.58 -8.69
C PRO A 165 -4.78 1.81 -8.05
N LYS A 166 -5.54 2.48 -7.18
CA LYS A 166 -6.65 1.85 -6.44
C LYS A 166 -7.67 1.20 -7.38
N ALA A 167 -8.47 0.29 -6.85
CA ALA A 167 -9.67 -0.17 -7.56
C ALA A 167 -10.52 1.03 -7.98
N GLY A 168 -10.67 1.24 -9.29
CA GLY A 168 -11.44 2.35 -9.85
C GLY A 168 -10.64 3.61 -10.23
N GLU A 169 -9.36 3.72 -9.90
CA GLU A 169 -8.50 4.86 -10.28
C GLU A 169 -7.59 4.47 -11.47
N GLY A 170 -8.01 4.67 -12.73
CA GLY A 170 -7.10 4.66 -13.90
C GLY A 170 -6.51 3.30 -14.35
N PRO A 171 -5.61 3.27 -15.36
CA PRO A 171 -5.69 2.52 -16.63
C PRO A 171 -5.43 0.99 -16.58
N LEU A 172 -5.51 0.34 -15.42
CA LEU A 172 -5.32 -1.12 -15.27
C LEU A 172 -6.57 -1.94 -15.65
N SER A 173 -7.34 -1.50 -16.64
CA SER A 173 -8.57 -2.17 -17.09
C SER A 173 -8.35 -3.61 -17.62
N HIS A 174 -7.10 -3.99 -17.90
CA HIS A 174 -6.71 -5.26 -18.46
C HIS A 174 -6.03 -6.21 -17.47
N TYR A 175 -5.90 -5.86 -16.19
CA TYR A 175 -5.40 -6.76 -15.15
C TYR A 175 -6.50 -7.10 -14.13
N CYS A 176 -6.35 -8.23 -13.44
CA CYS A 176 -7.28 -8.64 -12.40
C CYS A 176 -7.40 -7.59 -11.29
N SER A 177 -8.63 -7.20 -10.94
CA SER A 177 -8.95 -6.19 -9.93
C SER A 177 -8.57 -6.60 -8.51
N VAL A 178 -8.42 -7.90 -8.25
CA VAL A 178 -8.10 -8.48 -6.95
C VAL A 178 -6.59 -8.70 -6.82
N CYS A 179 -6.02 -9.67 -7.53
CA CYS A 179 -4.60 -9.99 -7.39
C CYS A 179 -3.68 -8.99 -8.10
N ARG A 180 -4.17 -8.24 -9.10
CA ARG A 180 -3.37 -7.29 -9.91
C ARG A 180 -2.15 -7.91 -10.61
N THR A 181 -2.04 -9.24 -10.65
CA THR A 181 -0.89 -9.99 -11.20
C THR A 181 -1.18 -10.64 -12.56
N MET A 182 -2.45 -10.94 -12.84
CA MET A 182 -2.84 -11.62 -14.08
C MET A 182 -3.52 -10.64 -15.04
N GLU A 183 -3.00 -10.56 -16.26
CA GLU A 183 -3.72 -9.93 -17.36
C GLU A 183 -5.01 -10.71 -17.62
N ILE A 184 -6.12 -10.00 -17.74
CA ILE A 184 -7.46 -10.56 -17.96
C ILE A 184 -7.87 -10.29 -19.40
N SER A 185 -8.50 -11.28 -20.03
CA SER A 185 -9.02 -11.16 -21.40
C SER A 185 -9.97 -9.97 -21.55
N LYS A 186 -10.10 -9.42 -22.77
CA LYS A 186 -11.01 -8.30 -23.08
C LYS A 186 -12.44 -8.51 -22.55
N LYS A 187 -12.98 -9.72 -22.64
CA LYS A 187 -14.33 -10.07 -22.16
C LYS A 187 -14.48 -9.99 -20.64
N ARG A 188 -13.39 -10.15 -19.89
CA ARG A 188 -13.36 -10.07 -18.41
C ARG A 188 -13.11 -8.65 -17.90
N MET A 189 -12.73 -7.70 -18.76
CA MET A 189 -12.45 -6.32 -18.35
C MET A 189 -13.72 -5.59 -17.90
N VAL A 190 -13.65 -4.83 -16.80
CA VAL A 190 -14.80 -4.08 -16.24
C VAL A 190 -15.40 -3.09 -17.25
N ARG A 191 -14.55 -2.40 -18.01
CA ARG A 191 -14.99 -1.46 -19.07
C ARG A 191 -15.82 -2.10 -20.18
N ASN A 192 -15.75 -3.43 -20.32
CA ASN A 192 -16.49 -4.20 -21.32
C ASN A 192 -17.64 -5.00 -20.67
N GLY A 193 -18.06 -4.64 -19.44
CA GLY A 193 -19.09 -5.36 -18.69
C GLY A 193 -18.62 -6.67 -18.06
N GLY A 194 -17.31 -6.96 -18.08
CA GLY A 194 -16.74 -8.13 -17.43
C GLY A 194 -16.55 -7.94 -15.92
N ASN A 195 -16.29 -9.05 -15.22
CA ASN A 195 -16.16 -9.07 -13.76
C ASN A 195 -14.79 -8.60 -13.22
N GLY A 196 -13.89 -8.09 -14.07
CA GLY A 196 -12.58 -7.59 -13.67
C GLY A 196 -11.65 -8.62 -13.02
N MET A 197 -11.98 -9.91 -12.96
CA MET A 197 -11.27 -10.89 -12.16
C MET A 197 -10.61 -11.98 -13.01
N CYS A 198 -9.43 -12.44 -12.56
CA CYS A 198 -8.86 -13.66 -13.07
C CYS A 198 -9.66 -14.88 -12.55
N PRO A 199 -9.62 -16.03 -13.25
CA PRO A 199 -10.39 -17.21 -12.85
C PRO A 199 -10.10 -17.69 -11.42
N THR A 200 -8.86 -17.53 -10.94
CA THR A 200 -8.48 -17.94 -9.59
C THR A 200 -9.11 -17.05 -8.52
N CYS A 201 -8.98 -15.73 -8.65
CA CYS A 201 -9.60 -14.78 -7.71
C CYS A 201 -11.12 -14.83 -7.75
N GLU A 202 -11.70 -15.04 -8.93
CA GLU A 202 -13.14 -15.26 -9.07
C GLU A 202 -13.58 -16.51 -8.30
N ARG A 203 -12.93 -17.67 -8.51
CA ARG A 203 -13.25 -18.90 -7.75
C ARG A 203 -13.10 -18.71 -6.24
N HIS A 204 -12.03 -18.03 -5.81
CA HIS A 204 -11.81 -17.75 -4.39
C HIS A 204 -12.95 -16.93 -3.80
N ARG A 205 -13.32 -15.81 -4.44
CA ARG A 205 -14.44 -14.97 -3.98
C ARG A 205 -15.79 -15.68 -4.06
N THR A 206 -16.01 -16.53 -5.06
CA THR A 206 -17.23 -17.34 -5.15
C THR A 206 -17.30 -18.37 -4.02
N ALA A 207 -16.18 -19.04 -3.71
CA ALA A 207 -16.11 -19.98 -2.60
C ALA A 207 -16.34 -19.28 -1.25
N GLU A 208 -15.77 -18.09 -1.07
CA GLU A 208 -15.96 -17.26 0.11
C GLU A 208 -17.41 -16.78 0.25
N ALA A 209 -18.03 -16.32 -0.84
CA ALA A 209 -19.43 -15.94 -0.87
C ALA A 209 -20.36 -17.12 -0.52
N ALA A 210 -20.09 -18.29 -1.09
CA ALA A 210 -20.83 -19.51 -0.79
C ALA A 210 -20.64 -19.94 0.68
N ALA A 211 -19.41 -19.85 1.21
CA ALA A 211 -19.12 -20.13 2.61
C ALA A 211 -19.84 -19.18 3.57
N ASN A 212 -20.09 -17.94 3.16
CA ASN A 212 -20.84 -16.93 3.90
C ASN A 212 -22.37 -17.06 3.73
N GLY A 213 -22.84 -18.00 2.91
CA GLY A 213 -24.27 -18.19 2.63
C GLY A 213 -24.87 -17.09 1.75
N ALA A 214 -24.04 -16.33 1.04
CA ALA A 214 -24.52 -15.34 0.08
C ALA A 214 -25.06 -16.06 -1.17
N THR A 215 -26.28 -15.75 -1.57
CA THR A 215 -26.93 -16.31 -2.77
C THR A 215 -26.38 -15.71 -4.07
N THR A 216 -25.71 -14.57 -3.99
CA THR A 216 -25.05 -13.87 -5.10
C THR A 216 -23.56 -13.68 -4.81
N SER A 217 -22.74 -13.87 -5.85
CA SER A 217 -21.31 -13.54 -5.78
C SER A 217 -21.12 -12.03 -5.62
N ILE A 218 -20.21 -11.62 -4.74
CA ILE A 218 -19.79 -10.23 -4.60
C ILE A 218 -19.33 -9.68 -5.95
N LYS A 219 -19.75 -8.45 -6.27
CA LYS A 219 -19.34 -7.82 -7.52
C LYS A 219 -17.82 -7.59 -7.54
N ALA A 220 -17.27 -7.55 -8.75
CA ALA A 220 -15.85 -7.33 -9.06
C ALA A 220 -15.10 -6.27 -8.23
N ASN A 221 -15.82 -5.21 -7.83
CA ASN A 221 -15.29 -4.01 -7.19
C ASN A 221 -15.93 -3.75 -5.82
N GLU A 222 -16.74 -4.68 -5.34
CA GLU A 222 -17.45 -4.57 -4.07
C GLU A 222 -16.59 -5.21 -2.97
N ARG A 223 -16.49 -4.53 -1.83
CA ARG A 223 -15.82 -5.01 -0.62
C ARG A 223 -16.85 -5.70 0.27
N TRP A 224 -16.43 -6.63 1.13
CA TRP A 224 -17.33 -7.19 2.13
C TRP A 224 -17.83 -6.10 3.09
N GLU A 225 -17.00 -5.10 3.39
CA GLU A 225 -17.39 -3.86 4.07
C GLU A 225 -18.68 -3.26 3.50
N GLU A 226 -18.76 -3.09 2.17
CA GLU A 226 -19.95 -2.56 1.49
C GLU A 226 -21.15 -3.51 1.60
N VAL A 227 -20.92 -4.81 1.47
CA VAL A 227 -21.97 -5.84 1.59
C VAL A 227 -22.56 -5.86 3.00
N VAL A 228 -21.71 -5.75 4.02
CA VAL A 228 -22.12 -5.65 5.43
C VAL A 228 -22.96 -4.40 5.64
N PHE A 229 -22.48 -3.22 5.25
CA PHE A 229 -23.24 -1.99 5.47
C PHE A 229 -24.54 -1.91 4.68
N THR A 230 -24.59 -2.50 3.48
CA THR A 230 -25.85 -2.64 2.71
C THR A 230 -26.89 -3.47 3.45
N GLN A 231 -26.47 -4.47 4.24
CA GLN A 231 -27.36 -5.28 5.06
C GLN A 231 -27.62 -4.67 6.46
N LEU A 232 -26.63 -4.00 7.04
CA LEU A 232 -26.67 -3.47 8.41
C LEU A 232 -27.52 -2.21 8.51
N LEU A 233 -27.27 -1.21 7.64
CA LEU A 233 -27.90 0.11 7.77
C LEU A 233 -29.43 0.08 7.75
N PRO A 234 -30.10 -0.73 6.91
CA PRO A 234 -31.56 -0.86 6.95
C PRO A 234 -32.11 -1.44 8.25
N LEU A 235 -31.27 -2.16 9.03
CA LEU A 235 -31.66 -2.73 10.31
C LEU A 235 -31.47 -1.73 11.47
N ILE A 236 -30.74 -0.63 11.27
CA ILE A 236 -30.55 0.40 12.29
C ILE A 236 -31.66 1.42 12.12
N THR A 237 -32.63 1.39 13.03
CA THR A 237 -33.82 2.24 12.98
C THR A 237 -33.91 3.11 14.23
N TYR A 238 -34.72 4.16 14.16
CA TYR A 238 -35.20 4.86 15.34
C TYR A 238 -36.05 3.94 16.23
N ALA A 239 -36.47 4.44 17.39
CA ALA A 239 -37.29 3.70 18.36
C ALA A 239 -38.65 3.24 17.78
N ASP A 240 -39.10 3.85 16.68
CA ASP A 240 -40.30 3.44 15.95
C ASP A 240 -40.15 2.08 15.23
N GLY A 241 -38.93 1.55 15.12
CA GLY A 241 -38.64 0.27 14.48
C GLY A 241 -38.75 0.27 12.96
N THR A 242 -39.07 1.41 12.33
CA THR A 242 -39.38 1.49 10.89
C THR A 242 -38.58 2.55 10.16
N THR A 243 -38.25 3.66 10.81
CA THR A 243 -37.51 4.75 10.16
C THR A 243 -36.01 4.47 10.28
N PRO A 244 -35.27 4.38 9.16
CA PRO A 244 -33.82 4.20 9.21
C PRO A 244 -33.15 5.32 10.01
N PHE A 245 -32.24 4.95 10.91
CA PHE A 245 -31.42 5.89 11.66
C PHE A 245 -30.06 6.00 10.96
N PRO A 246 -29.86 7.04 10.12
CA PRO A 246 -28.63 7.18 9.35
C PRO A 246 -27.42 7.41 10.27
N PRO A 247 -26.24 6.90 9.91
CA PRO A 247 -25.01 7.20 10.64
C PRO A 247 -24.59 8.65 10.42
N ASP A 248 -24.03 9.28 11.46
CA ASP A 248 -23.39 10.61 11.37
C ASP A 248 -22.20 10.58 10.42
N GLN A 249 -21.50 9.43 10.34
CA GLN A 249 -20.49 9.19 9.33
C GLN A 249 -20.48 7.71 8.90
N ARG A 250 -20.31 7.54 7.61
CA ARG A 250 -19.86 6.32 6.95
C ARG A 250 -18.63 6.68 6.13
N ASP A 251 -17.60 5.83 6.04
CA ASP A 251 -16.29 6.09 5.39
C ASP A 251 -16.42 6.75 3.99
N GLU A 252 -16.68 8.06 3.95
CA GLU A 252 -16.65 8.87 2.76
C GLU A 252 -15.20 9.24 2.52
N ARG A 253 -14.50 8.29 1.90
CA ARG A 253 -13.17 8.45 1.28
C ARG A 253 -13.09 9.65 0.30
N ARG A 254 -14.20 10.35 0.03
CA ARG A 254 -14.35 11.49 -0.89
C ARG A 254 -14.55 12.86 -0.20
N GLY A 255 -14.79 12.90 1.11
CA GLY A 255 -15.21 14.14 1.78
C GLY A 255 -14.12 14.90 2.54
N GLY A 256 -13.14 14.18 3.11
CA GLY A 256 -12.42 14.73 4.26
C GLY A 256 -13.31 14.63 5.50
N GLY A 257 -13.40 13.42 6.05
CA GLY A 257 -14.23 13.14 7.23
C GLY A 257 -13.74 13.92 8.46
N LEU A 258 -14.68 14.24 9.35
CA LEU A 258 -14.50 14.93 10.63
C LEU A 258 -13.52 16.14 10.64
N GLY A 259 -13.32 16.84 9.53
CA GLY A 259 -12.51 18.08 9.46
C GLY A 259 -11.11 17.92 8.86
N THR A 260 -10.77 16.77 8.27
CA THR A 260 -9.44 16.56 7.68
C THR A 260 -9.38 16.99 6.21
N PRO A 261 -8.36 17.78 5.81
CA PRO A 261 -8.21 18.22 4.43
C PRO A 261 -8.08 17.04 3.47
N LYS A 262 -8.69 17.15 2.28
CA LYS A 262 -8.62 16.17 1.18
C LYS A 262 -7.19 15.78 0.76
N THR A 263 -6.18 16.53 1.20
CA THR A 263 -4.76 16.39 0.85
C THR A 263 -4.01 15.39 1.72
N GLN A 264 -4.52 15.04 2.91
CA GLN A 264 -3.85 14.11 3.82
C GLN A 264 -4.16 12.65 3.43
N LYS A 265 -3.23 12.01 2.71
CA LYS A 265 -3.35 10.60 2.33
C LYS A 265 -2.93 9.70 3.50
N ARG A 266 -3.75 8.69 3.83
CA ARG A 266 -3.31 7.58 4.71
C ARG A 266 -2.06 6.92 4.12
N ARG A 267 -1.02 6.77 4.94
CA ARG A 267 0.09 5.85 4.66
C ARG A 267 -0.41 4.42 4.94
N ARG A 268 0.20 3.42 4.30
CA ARG A 268 -0.22 2.00 4.40
C ARG A 268 0.24 1.32 5.69
N GLU A 269 1.02 2.00 6.50
CA GLU A 269 1.66 1.43 7.68
C GLU A 269 0.88 1.79 8.95
N CYS A 270 1.22 1.11 10.03
CA CYS A 270 0.77 1.27 11.42
C CYS A 270 0.99 2.68 12.01
N ASP A 271 0.93 3.72 11.18
CA ASP A 271 1.25 5.09 11.50
C ASP A 271 0.12 5.69 12.34
N THR A 272 0.35 5.70 13.65
CA THR A 272 -0.48 6.37 14.68
C THR A 272 -0.53 7.89 14.49
N THR A 273 0.22 8.46 13.54
CA THR A 273 0.22 9.91 13.26
C THR A 273 -0.84 10.38 12.26
N THR A 274 -1.70 9.47 11.75
CA THR A 274 -2.82 9.84 10.86
C THR A 274 -4.16 9.55 11.52
N ASN A 275 -5.08 10.53 11.54
CA ASN A 275 -6.41 10.39 12.14
C ASN A 275 -7.12 9.12 11.63
N ARG A 276 -7.36 8.18 12.55
CA ARG A 276 -7.98 6.89 12.26
C ARG A 276 -9.50 7.02 12.38
N TYR A 277 -10.18 7.07 11.24
CA TYR A 277 -11.65 7.05 11.16
C TYR A 277 -12.23 5.65 11.32
N PRO A 278 -13.37 5.55 12.02
CA PRO A 278 -14.17 4.34 12.00
C PRO A 278 -14.93 4.21 10.67
N ASP A 279 -15.17 2.96 10.26
CA ASP A 279 -15.88 2.64 9.02
C ASP A 279 -17.32 3.19 9.03
N CYS A 280 -17.97 3.15 10.20
CA CYS A 280 -19.29 3.75 10.44
C CYS A 280 -19.43 4.21 11.89
N LEU A 281 -20.10 5.33 12.12
CA LEU A 281 -20.36 5.88 13.46
C LEU A 281 -21.72 6.58 13.59
N TRP A 282 -22.28 6.49 14.79
CA TRP A 282 -23.46 7.23 15.25
C TRP A 282 -23.09 7.99 16.53
N VAL A 283 -23.50 9.26 16.60
CA VAL A 283 -23.37 10.10 17.80
C VAL A 283 -24.76 10.35 18.37
N VAL A 284 -25.05 9.75 19.52
CA VAL A 284 -26.29 10.01 20.24
C VAL A 284 -26.15 11.34 20.94
N ARG A 285 -27.18 12.18 20.78
CA ARG A 285 -27.26 13.49 21.42
C ARG A 285 -28.48 13.60 22.32
N ASP A 286 -28.35 14.33 23.40
CA ASP A 286 -29.48 14.67 24.27
C ASP A 286 -30.35 15.80 23.68
N GLU A 287 -31.41 16.19 24.39
CA GLU A 287 -32.33 17.27 23.99
C GLU A 287 -31.64 18.63 23.83
N ARG A 288 -30.45 18.82 24.40
CA ARG A 288 -29.63 20.03 24.29
C ARG A 288 -28.60 19.92 23.16
N ALA A 289 -28.75 18.92 22.29
CA ALA A 289 -27.82 18.58 21.22
C ALA A 289 -26.40 18.24 21.70
N ARG A 290 -26.24 17.78 22.95
CA ARG A 290 -24.94 17.41 23.49
C ARG A 290 -24.64 15.95 23.21
N ALA A 291 -23.42 15.65 22.78
CA ALA A 291 -22.98 14.28 22.60
C ALA A 291 -22.96 13.54 23.96
N VAL A 292 -23.59 12.37 24.00
CA VAL A 292 -23.77 11.58 25.23
C VAL A 292 -23.39 10.11 25.07
N LEU A 293 -23.22 9.63 23.84
CA LEU A 293 -22.74 8.29 23.52
C LEU A 293 -22.29 8.25 22.05
N VAL A 294 -21.23 7.50 21.75
CA VAL A 294 -20.84 7.18 20.38
C VAL A 294 -20.84 5.67 20.18
N VAL A 295 -21.42 5.21 19.07
CA VAL A 295 -21.36 3.82 18.64
C VAL A 295 -20.63 3.74 17.31
N THR A 296 -19.56 2.97 17.26
CA THR A 296 -18.75 2.74 16.05
C THR A 296 -18.84 1.28 15.63
N VAL A 297 -18.88 1.05 14.32
CA VAL A 297 -18.84 -0.29 13.72
C VAL A 297 -17.67 -0.36 12.75
N GLU A 298 -16.83 -1.37 12.93
CA GLU A 298 -15.62 -1.64 12.16
C GLU A 298 -15.73 -3.01 11.47
N VAL A 299 -15.53 -3.06 10.16
CA VAL A 299 -15.59 -4.31 9.39
C VAL A 299 -14.19 -4.77 9.04
N ASP A 300 -13.76 -5.87 9.67
CA ASP A 300 -12.40 -6.38 9.56
C ASP A 300 -12.35 -7.62 8.66
N GLU A 301 -12.07 -7.39 7.37
CA GLU A 301 -11.85 -8.45 6.38
C GLU A 301 -10.54 -9.20 6.63
N HIS A 302 -10.61 -10.54 6.59
CA HIS A 302 -9.52 -11.50 6.79
C HIS A 302 -8.81 -11.41 8.15
N SER A 303 -9.45 -10.77 9.15
CA SER A 303 -8.91 -10.58 10.50
C SER A 303 -7.51 -9.95 10.50
N HIS A 304 -7.16 -9.22 9.45
CA HIS A 304 -5.84 -8.62 9.21
C HIS A 304 -4.65 -9.49 9.69
N THR A 305 -4.62 -10.76 9.29
CA THR A 305 -3.57 -11.72 9.70
C THR A 305 -2.14 -11.29 9.36
N ASP A 306 -1.99 -10.38 8.41
CA ASP A 306 -0.74 -9.79 7.96
C ASP A 306 -0.29 -8.56 8.78
N ARG A 307 -1.11 -8.09 9.73
CA ARG A 307 -0.83 -6.91 10.55
C ARG A 307 -0.41 -7.27 11.97
N ASP A 308 0.38 -6.37 12.55
CA ASP A 308 0.73 -6.42 13.97
C ASP A 308 -0.54 -6.18 14.82
N PRO A 309 -0.84 -7.04 15.80
CA PRO A 309 -1.95 -6.84 16.73
C PRO A 309 -1.97 -5.47 17.43
N GLU A 310 -0.80 -4.88 17.71
CA GLU A 310 -0.70 -3.54 18.32
C GLU A 310 -1.32 -2.45 17.42
N CYS A 311 -1.28 -2.64 16.11
CA CYS A 311 -1.89 -1.70 15.18
C CYS A 311 -3.42 -1.70 15.30
N GLU A 312 -4.01 -2.85 15.65
CA GLU A 312 -5.45 -3.05 15.69
C GLU A 312 -6.06 -2.58 17.02
N THR A 313 -5.36 -2.76 18.14
CA THR A 313 -5.70 -2.12 19.43
C THR A 313 -5.44 -0.61 19.39
N GLY A 314 -4.29 -0.19 18.86
CA GLY A 314 -3.97 1.23 18.71
C GLY A 314 -4.98 1.98 17.83
N LYS A 315 -5.61 1.32 16.84
CA LYS A 315 -6.73 1.93 16.09
C LYS A 315 -7.90 2.30 17.00
N ILE A 316 -8.25 1.42 17.95
CA ILE A 316 -9.37 1.64 18.86
C ILE A 316 -9.05 2.80 19.80
N ASP A 317 -7.86 2.82 20.39
CA ASP A 317 -7.43 3.91 21.28
C ASP A 317 -7.32 5.25 20.55
N ASP A 318 -6.71 5.27 19.36
CA ASP A 318 -6.58 6.50 18.55
C ASP A 318 -7.96 7.06 18.18
N THR A 319 -8.91 6.19 17.78
CA THR A 319 -10.28 6.59 17.45
C THR A 319 -11.02 7.07 18.70
N PHE A 320 -10.84 6.40 19.86
CA PHE A 320 -11.39 6.83 21.14
C PHE A 320 -10.94 8.25 21.48
N GLN A 321 -9.63 8.50 21.53
CA GLN A 321 -9.07 9.81 21.87
C GLN A 321 -9.52 10.89 20.87
N SER A 322 -9.48 10.59 19.57
CA SER A 322 -9.91 11.52 18.52
C SER A 322 -11.38 11.94 18.65
N LEU A 323 -12.25 11.01 19.05
CA LEU A 323 -13.67 11.29 19.25
C LEU A 323 -13.91 12.09 20.54
N GLN A 324 -13.21 11.76 21.63
CA GLN A 324 -13.27 12.54 22.88
C GLN A 324 -12.86 14.00 22.62
N ASP A 325 -11.70 14.22 22.00
CA ASP A 325 -11.18 15.56 21.69
C ASP A 325 -12.15 16.36 20.82
N LYS A 326 -12.73 15.70 19.82
CA LYS A 326 -13.64 16.34 18.88
C LYS A 326 -14.96 16.73 19.54
N LEU A 327 -15.53 15.86 20.37
CA LEU A 327 -16.84 16.04 20.98
C LEU A 327 -16.78 16.79 22.31
N ALA A 328 -15.58 17.07 22.84
CA ALA A 328 -15.36 17.88 24.04
C ALA A 328 -16.12 19.23 24.00
N LYS A 329 -16.23 19.85 22.83
CA LYS A 329 -16.94 21.13 22.64
C LYS A 329 -18.46 21.00 22.48
N GLU A 330 -18.96 19.80 22.21
CA GLU A 330 -20.40 19.51 22.11
C GLU A 330 -21.03 19.26 23.50
N GLY A 331 -20.38 19.66 24.59
CA GLY A 331 -20.98 19.66 25.93
C GLY A 331 -20.95 18.32 26.65
N ALA A 332 -19.99 17.45 26.31
CA ALA A 332 -19.59 16.30 27.13
C ALA A 332 -19.28 16.69 28.59
N ALA A 333 -18.89 17.95 28.82
CA ALA A 333 -18.67 18.53 30.14
C ALA A 333 -19.90 19.31 30.67
N ARG A 334 -20.36 19.04 31.88
CA ARG A 334 -21.26 19.95 32.60
C ARG A 334 -20.48 21.17 33.10
N GLY A 335 -20.82 22.35 32.61
CA GLY A 335 -20.40 23.64 33.19
C GLY A 335 -19.45 24.47 32.33
N ALA A 336 -19.59 25.79 32.41
CA ALA A 336 -18.81 26.75 31.65
C ALA A 336 -17.34 26.73 32.08
N VAL A 337 -16.46 26.70 31.08
CA VAL A 337 -15.00 26.48 31.16
C VAL A 337 -14.68 25.01 31.40
N ALA A 338 -14.11 24.36 30.38
CA ALA A 338 -13.58 22.99 30.43
C ALA A 338 -12.76 22.80 31.71
N ARG A 339 -13.36 22.17 32.72
CA ARG A 339 -12.67 21.73 33.92
C ARG A 339 -12.14 20.32 33.66
N HIS A 340 -11.03 20.00 34.30
CA HIS A 340 -10.35 18.70 34.27
C HIS A 340 -11.17 17.55 34.90
N ASP A 341 -12.43 17.78 35.29
CA ASP A 341 -13.37 16.83 35.90
C ASP A 341 -14.57 16.49 34.98
N ALA A 342 -14.52 16.87 33.69
CA ALA A 342 -15.54 16.49 32.71
C ALA A 342 -15.49 14.99 32.41
N GLU A 343 -16.55 14.28 32.77
CA GLU A 343 -16.73 12.85 32.47
C GLU A 343 -16.62 12.61 30.96
N MET A 344 -15.85 11.57 30.58
CA MET A 344 -15.70 11.16 29.18
C MET A 344 -17.03 10.63 28.64
N ILE A 345 -17.35 10.91 27.37
CA ILE A 345 -18.51 10.29 26.75
C ILE A 345 -18.21 8.80 26.54
N PRO A 346 -19.15 7.88 26.81
CA PRO A 346 -18.96 6.48 26.47
C PRO A 346 -18.80 6.33 24.95
N ILE A 347 -17.80 5.55 24.55
CA ILE A 347 -17.55 5.22 23.14
C ILE A 347 -17.54 3.69 23.03
N VAL A 348 -18.49 3.18 22.27
CA VAL A 348 -18.66 1.76 21.99
C VAL A 348 -18.05 1.45 20.63
N THR A 349 -17.16 0.48 20.58
CA THR A 349 -16.52 -0.02 19.36
C THR A 349 -16.91 -1.46 19.11
N ILE A 350 -17.68 -1.67 18.04
CA ILE A 350 -18.11 -2.99 17.60
C ILE A 350 -17.27 -3.39 16.39
N ARG A 351 -16.40 -4.38 16.57
CA ARG A 351 -15.60 -4.96 15.50
C ARG A 351 -16.25 -6.25 15.03
N MET A 352 -16.54 -6.36 13.74
CA MET A 352 -17.05 -7.59 13.14
C MET A 352 -16.16 -8.10 12.02
N ASN A 353 -15.97 -9.42 11.97
CA ASN A 353 -15.35 -10.05 10.81
C ASN A 353 -16.45 -10.56 9.84
N PRO A 354 -16.42 -10.18 8.55
CA PRO A 354 -17.43 -10.59 7.58
C PRO A 354 -17.15 -11.97 6.95
N ASN A 355 -15.95 -12.53 7.10
CA ASN A 355 -15.57 -13.83 6.55
C ASN A 355 -16.22 -14.98 7.32
N LYS A 356 -15.96 -16.21 6.87
CA LYS A 356 -16.61 -17.41 7.42
C LYS A 356 -16.20 -17.63 8.87
N TYR A 357 -17.12 -17.43 9.81
CA TYR A 357 -16.89 -17.78 11.20
C TYR A 357 -16.53 -19.26 11.36
N ASP A 358 -15.44 -19.55 12.08
CA ASP A 358 -14.84 -20.88 12.15
C ASP A 358 -15.31 -21.73 13.33
N LYS A 359 -15.93 -21.12 14.35
CA LYS A 359 -16.55 -21.83 15.49
C LYS A 359 -17.88 -22.47 15.15
N ALA A 360 -18.68 -21.87 14.26
CA ALA A 360 -20.00 -22.35 13.90
C ALA A 360 -20.42 -21.88 12.51
N GLN A 361 -21.33 -22.62 11.87
CA GLN A 361 -21.91 -22.22 10.60
C GLN A 361 -22.98 -21.14 10.81
N VAL A 362 -22.55 -19.88 10.85
CA VAL A 362 -23.43 -18.71 10.93
C VAL A 362 -23.37 -17.95 9.60
N ARG A 363 -24.52 -17.66 8.99
CA ARG A 363 -24.58 -16.90 7.74
C ARG A 363 -24.26 -15.43 7.99
N LEU A 364 -23.70 -14.75 6.98
CA LEU A 364 -23.36 -13.33 7.11
C LEU A 364 -24.58 -12.48 7.53
N ALA A 365 -25.75 -12.73 6.93
CA ALA A 365 -26.97 -12.00 7.27
C ALA A 365 -27.36 -12.13 8.76
N ASP A 366 -27.14 -13.30 9.36
CA ASP A 366 -27.45 -13.52 10.78
C ASP A 366 -26.41 -12.86 11.68
N ARG A 367 -25.13 -12.87 11.28
CA ARG A 367 -24.08 -12.09 11.95
C ARG A 367 -24.38 -10.60 11.92
N VAL A 368 -24.78 -10.07 10.76
CA VAL A 368 -25.15 -8.65 10.59
C VAL A 368 -26.36 -8.30 11.46
N LYS A 369 -27.36 -9.18 11.57
CA LYS A 369 -28.49 -8.98 12.50
C LYS A 369 -28.04 -8.93 13.96
N ALA A 370 -27.09 -9.76 14.37
CA ALA A 370 -26.54 -9.73 15.72
C ALA A 370 -25.80 -8.41 16.00
N VAL A 371 -24.95 -7.95 15.06
CA VAL A 371 -24.32 -6.63 15.14
C VAL A 371 -25.38 -5.52 15.24
N ALA A 372 -26.43 -5.58 14.41
CA ALA A 372 -27.53 -4.61 14.45
C ALA A 372 -28.25 -4.61 15.80
N ALA A 373 -28.43 -5.77 16.43
CA ALA A 373 -29.03 -5.87 17.75
C ALA A 373 -28.19 -5.17 18.82
N VAL A 374 -26.86 -5.37 18.81
CA VAL A 374 -25.95 -4.67 19.73
C VAL A 374 -25.98 -3.16 19.49
N VAL A 375 -25.86 -2.71 18.23
CA VAL A 375 -25.95 -1.28 17.88
C VAL A 375 -27.25 -0.67 18.38
N ARG A 376 -28.40 -1.27 18.08
CA ARG A 376 -29.71 -0.76 18.52
C ARG A 376 -29.86 -0.75 20.05
N ALA A 377 -29.31 -1.74 20.75
CA ALA A 377 -29.36 -1.76 22.22
C ALA A 377 -28.69 -0.52 22.82
N TYR A 378 -27.56 -0.08 22.25
CA TYR A 378 -26.89 1.16 22.66
C TYR A 378 -27.62 2.43 22.19
N LEU A 379 -28.07 2.47 20.93
CA LEU A 379 -28.74 3.66 20.38
C LEU A 379 -30.07 3.98 21.06
N HIS A 380 -30.77 2.96 21.58
CA HIS A 380 -32.06 3.10 22.26
C HIS A 380 -31.97 2.92 23.77
N MET A 381 -30.76 2.92 24.32
CA MET A 381 -30.53 2.85 25.75
C MET A 381 -31.15 4.07 26.44
N ASP A 382 -31.81 3.85 27.58
CA ASP A 382 -32.34 4.94 28.39
C ASP A 382 -31.22 5.77 29.03
N ALA A 383 -31.57 6.97 29.48
CA ALA A 383 -30.60 7.91 30.01
C ALA A 383 -29.91 7.41 31.29
N GLU A 384 -30.62 6.70 32.18
CA GLU A 384 -30.06 6.20 33.44
C GLU A 384 -29.03 5.11 33.18
N THR A 385 -29.36 4.13 32.34
CA THR A 385 -28.44 3.06 31.94
C THR A 385 -27.22 3.63 31.21
N ARG A 386 -27.41 4.64 30.34
CA ARG A 386 -26.30 5.28 29.63
C ARG A 386 -25.40 6.06 30.57
N ASP A 387 -25.94 6.79 31.53
CA ASP A 387 -25.14 7.55 32.50
C ASP A 387 -24.32 6.60 33.40
N ALA A 388 -24.78 5.35 33.60
CA ALA A 388 -24.01 4.30 34.27
C ALA A 388 -22.86 3.70 33.42
N LEU A 389 -22.85 3.91 32.10
CA LEU A 389 -21.76 3.46 31.21
C LEU A 389 -20.52 4.36 31.26
N GLN A 390 -20.45 5.34 32.16
CA GLN A 390 -19.30 6.24 32.18
C GLN A 390 -17.99 5.49 32.38
N THR A 391 -17.19 5.48 31.33
CA THR A 391 -15.90 4.78 31.27
C THR A 391 -14.79 5.76 30.96
N HIS A 392 -13.59 5.50 31.49
CA HIS A 392 -12.37 6.21 31.10
C HIS A 392 -11.68 5.58 29.88
N ALA A 393 -12.32 4.60 29.26
CA ALA A 393 -11.78 3.72 28.24
C ALA A 393 -12.89 3.24 27.28
N PRO A 394 -12.56 2.80 26.06
CA PRO A 394 -13.57 2.30 25.12
C PRO A 394 -14.25 1.03 25.63
N ILE A 395 -15.52 0.87 25.27
CA ILE A 395 -16.29 -0.38 25.40
C ILE A 395 -16.14 -1.13 24.08
N VAL A 396 -15.58 -2.33 24.09
CA VAL A 396 -15.19 -3.05 22.88
C VAL A 396 -15.92 -4.38 22.76
N HIS A 397 -16.69 -4.53 21.68
CA HIS A 397 -17.28 -5.80 21.27
C HIS A 397 -16.54 -6.35 20.07
N VAL A 398 -15.98 -7.55 20.19
CA VAL A 398 -15.40 -8.29 19.06
C VAL A 398 -16.33 -9.43 18.69
N MET A 399 -16.88 -9.38 17.48
CA MET A 399 -17.91 -10.31 17.03
C MET A 399 -17.43 -11.14 15.84
N TYR A 400 -17.58 -12.46 15.95
CA TYR A 400 -17.37 -13.42 14.84
C TYR A 400 -15.95 -13.47 14.24
N TYR A 401 -14.93 -13.08 15.00
CA TYR A 401 -13.53 -13.18 14.55
C TYR A 401 -13.08 -14.64 14.43
N HIS A 402 -12.19 -14.91 13.47
CA HIS A 402 -11.60 -16.23 13.31
C HIS A 402 -10.79 -16.63 14.54
N THR A 403 -11.10 -17.78 15.12
CA THR A 403 -10.42 -18.27 16.32
C THR A 403 -9.10 -18.97 16.05
N LYS A 404 -8.84 -19.33 14.79
CA LYS A 404 -7.52 -19.82 14.35
C LYS A 404 -6.69 -18.71 13.72
N GLU A 405 -7.21 -18.07 12.69
CA GLU A 405 -6.48 -17.06 11.92
C GLU A 405 -6.35 -15.74 12.70
N GLY A 406 -7.40 -15.33 13.42
CA GLY A 406 -7.40 -14.13 14.27
C GLY A 406 -6.99 -14.39 15.72
N ALA A 407 -6.48 -15.57 16.07
CA ALA A 407 -6.17 -15.97 17.45
C ALA A 407 -5.22 -14.98 18.15
N LYS A 408 -4.19 -14.52 17.42
CA LYS A 408 -3.21 -13.55 17.93
C LYS A 408 -3.85 -12.21 18.26
N HIS A 409 -4.74 -11.73 17.39
CA HIS A 409 -5.50 -10.49 17.60
C HIS A 409 -6.45 -10.62 18.79
N LEU A 410 -7.20 -11.72 18.88
CA LEU A 410 -8.10 -11.99 20.01
C LEU A 410 -7.36 -12.05 21.36
N ALA A 411 -6.22 -12.74 21.41
CA ALA A 411 -5.39 -12.80 22.60
C ALA A 411 -4.84 -11.42 22.99
N HIS A 412 -4.41 -10.63 22.00
CA HIS A 412 -3.91 -9.29 22.22
C HIS A 412 -5.01 -8.34 22.70
N TYR A 413 -6.22 -8.38 22.12
CA TYR A 413 -7.36 -7.60 22.62
C TYR A 413 -7.68 -7.92 24.07
N ALA A 414 -7.71 -9.20 24.44
CA ALA A 414 -8.04 -9.60 25.82
C ALA A 414 -6.97 -9.11 26.82
N ALA A 415 -5.69 -9.23 26.46
CA ALA A 415 -4.58 -8.74 27.28
C ALA A 415 -4.61 -7.21 27.41
N TRP A 416 -4.70 -6.51 26.27
CA TRP A 416 -4.73 -5.05 26.22
C TRP A 416 -5.96 -4.46 26.90
N ALA A 417 -7.14 -5.09 26.77
CA ALA A 417 -8.35 -4.65 27.46
C ALA A 417 -8.16 -4.63 28.98
N THR A 418 -7.43 -5.59 29.53
CA THR A 418 -7.11 -5.63 30.97
C THR A 418 -6.15 -4.51 31.35
N GLU A 419 -5.11 -4.27 30.53
CA GLU A 419 -4.09 -3.25 30.77
C GLU A 419 -4.63 -1.82 30.64
N ALA A 420 -5.41 -1.56 29.58
CA ALA A 420 -5.98 -0.27 29.24
C ALA A 420 -7.34 -0.01 29.92
N GLY A 421 -7.87 -0.97 30.69
CA GLY A 421 -9.14 -0.85 31.41
C GLY A 421 -10.38 -0.83 30.50
N TRP A 422 -10.32 -1.46 29.32
CA TRP A 422 -11.45 -1.57 28.41
C TRP A 422 -12.51 -2.54 28.97
N GLU A 423 -13.78 -2.19 28.80
CA GLU A 423 -14.84 -3.20 28.90
C GLU A 423 -14.82 -4.03 27.61
N TYR A 424 -14.49 -5.32 27.71
CA TYR A 424 -14.25 -6.18 26.54
C TYR A 424 -15.15 -7.40 26.52
N THR A 425 -15.86 -7.61 25.41
CA THR A 425 -16.72 -8.78 25.19
C THR A 425 -16.45 -9.41 23.84
N VAL A 426 -16.37 -10.75 23.82
CA VAL A 426 -16.28 -11.55 22.58
C VAL A 426 -17.58 -12.30 22.33
N HIS A 427 -18.11 -12.18 21.11
CA HIS A 427 -19.35 -12.82 20.65
C HIS A 427 -19.10 -13.90 19.61
#